data_AF-G2DWQ0-F1
#
_entry.id   AF-G2DWQ0-F1
#
_cell.length_a   1.000
_cell.length_b   1.000
_cell.length_c   1.000
_cell.angle_alpha   90.00
_cell.angle_beta   90.00
_cell.angle_gamma   90.00
#
_symmetry.space_group_name_H-M   'P 1'
#
loop_
_entity.id
_entity.type
_entity.pdbx_description
1 polymer ?
#
loop_
_entity_poly.entity_id
_entity_poly.type
_entity_poly.pdbx_seq_one_letter_code
_entity_poly.pdbx_strand_id
1 'polypeptide(L)'
;MVDFINRVRQALGGSGDASVSYRRNEWLPPNDDHLLWNLTLSGVEDPLDADALWDNSGGSGRHIRELSSGEPNRRLCRALQDHRRWVRLSDPNHGRWVLGDRCFTDVILSIPQRAWDQDIRATGGERIEVAAQNLIFRHREAFKASLPTGRPPRYLLRPDPQLPDDRVVSLFGPAVFLPDPEDQPAFDLLPSLNQAPLVLESLRWLPTGHTHAQPPGFYADQECLLLTPEGRGPIPVPGWHTPDDAYLLLRRTGVNEWAAYGSSGNDWKASERRHGDGWVFELRSPDGQAKQILSLELAPAHLGQQQTVGDAGGTLIPGLPSPVSPYTLELEAIALPALHQGLRQWTIWLGQDGTLATPEQIGRYPDTLIRVQLDGRGLSLAIPGEPLQTLGEHLTEPVEIGQTDAKLLPFESPGGRGLLSLPRPDLYSPAYERRLLGRTDPTNPGSRPDIALDQLAQPGGLLWSNGIDPGFTLCNLSVSRSHAWIWVDGDQLLAEACKPNCSLMHLDRNGRLQPMQDDQEGQALRIPPGDGLLAGNYLLRFRSKGG
;
A
#
# COMPACT_ATOMS: atom_id res chain seq x y z
N MET A 1 20.44 -36.84 6.38
CA MET A 1 20.65 -35.44 6.81
C MET A 1 22.03 -34.91 6.40
N VAL A 2 23.16 -35.52 6.81
CA VAL A 2 24.53 -35.07 6.40
C VAL A 2 24.77 -35.18 4.88
N ASP A 3 24.32 -36.26 4.24
CA ASP A 3 24.50 -36.46 2.78
C ASP A 3 23.63 -35.56 1.89
N PHE A 4 22.51 -35.06 2.41
CA PHE A 4 21.64 -34.12 1.69
C PHE A 4 22.20 -32.71 1.77
N ILE A 5 22.61 -32.27 2.97
CA ILE A 5 23.35 -31.01 3.15
C ILE A 5 24.63 -31.00 2.30
N ASN A 6 25.32 -32.14 2.18
CA ASN A 6 26.50 -32.26 1.32
C ASN A 6 26.16 -32.23 -0.18
N ARG A 7 25.02 -32.80 -0.61
CA ARG A 7 24.54 -32.70 -2.01
C ARG A 7 24.06 -31.28 -2.36
N VAL A 8 23.37 -30.61 -1.44
CA VAL A 8 23.00 -29.20 -1.56
C VAL A 8 24.27 -28.33 -1.58
N ARG A 9 25.26 -28.58 -0.72
CA ARG A 9 26.57 -27.90 -0.74
C ARG A 9 27.37 -28.12 -2.03
N GLN A 10 27.35 -29.34 -2.58
CA GLN A 10 27.99 -29.66 -3.86
C GLN A 10 27.28 -28.99 -5.04
N ALA A 11 25.94 -28.96 -5.04
CA ALA A 11 25.14 -28.22 -6.02
C ALA A 11 25.32 -26.68 -5.89
N LEU A 12 25.68 -26.19 -4.70
CA LEU A 12 26.02 -24.79 -4.42
C LEU A 12 27.51 -24.44 -4.65
N GLY A 13 28.32 -25.34 -5.24
CA GLY A 13 29.72 -25.05 -5.59
C GLY A 13 30.67 -24.83 -4.40
N GLY A 14 30.28 -25.24 -3.19
CA GLY A 14 31.09 -25.07 -1.98
C GLY A 14 32.09 -26.22 -1.80
N SER A 15 33.34 -26.02 -2.21
CA SER A 15 34.45 -26.86 -1.73
C SER A 15 34.93 -26.41 -0.35
N GLY A 16 34.83 -27.31 0.65
CA GLY A 16 35.61 -27.31 1.90
C GLY A 16 35.33 -26.20 2.93
N ASP A 17 35.00 -26.60 4.16
CA ASP A 17 35.29 -25.88 5.41
C ASP A 17 34.72 -24.46 5.65
N ALA A 18 33.49 -24.17 5.23
CA ALA A 18 32.72 -23.10 5.85
C ALA A 18 32.24 -23.54 7.25
N SER A 19 32.97 -23.10 8.28
CA SER A 19 32.85 -23.50 9.68
C SER A 19 31.44 -23.38 10.29
N VAL A 20 31.15 -24.29 11.22
CA VAL A 20 29.97 -24.38 12.11
C VAL A 20 29.71 -23.10 12.94
N SER A 21 30.57 -22.09 12.86
CA SER A 21 30.50 -20.86 13.67
C SER A 21 29.42 -19.85 13.24
N TYR A 22 28.89 -19.95 12.01
CA TYR A 22 27.94 -18.96 11.46
C TYR A 22 26.46 -19.20 11.81
N ARG A 23 26.11 -20.33 12.43
CA ARG A 23 24.72 -20.65 12.84
C ARG A 23 24.30 -20.05 14.19
N ARG A 24 25.16 -19.28 14.88
CA ARG A 24 24.97 -18.95 16.30
C ARG A 24 23.75 -18.08 16.63
N ASN A 25 23.12 -17.45 15.66
CA ASN A 25 22.03 -16.49 15.91
C ASN A 25 20.68 -16.87 15.27
N GLU A 26 20.59 -17.92 14.43
CA GLU A 26 19.30 -18.36 13.89
C GLU A 26 18.50 -19.09 14.99
N TRP A 27 17.45 -18.44 15.48
CA TRP A 27 16.66 -18.96 16.60
C TRP A 27 15.29 -19.52 16.19
N LEU A 28 14.74 -19.11 15.04
CA LEU A 28 13.61 -19.80 14.40
C LEU A 28 14.10 -21.09 13.73
N PRO A 29 13.43 -22.23 13.96
CA PRO A 29 13.69 -23.42 13.17
C PRO A 29 13.30 -23.15 11.70
N PRO A 30 14.18 -23.46 10.74
CA PRO A 30 13.84 -23.40 9.33
C PRO A 30 12.82 -24.50 9.01
N ASN A 31 11.79 -24.15 8.24
CA ASN A 31 10.90 -25.11 7.59
C ASN A 31 11.37 -25.36 6.16
N ASP A 32 10.97 -26.51 5.60
CA ASP A 32 11.12 -26.86 4.19
C ASP A 32 12.55 -26.63 3.68
N ASP A 33 13.54 -27.24 4.32
CA ASP A 33 14.97 -27.14 3.94
C ASP A 33 15.56 -25.71 3.91
N HIS A 34 15.19 -24.86 4.88
CA HIS A 34 15.65 -23.44 4.98
C HIS A 34 15.07 -22.52 3.90
N LEU A 35 13.94 -22.89 3.31
CA LEU A 35 13.25 -22.06 2.32
C LEU A 35 12.22 -21.14 2.95
N LEU A 36 11.81 -21.45 4.18
CA LEU A 36 10.75 -20.75 4.88
C LEU A 36 11.07 -20.66 6.36
N TRP A 37 10.88 -19.49 6.94
CA TRP A 37 10.79 -19.31 8.39
C TRP A 37 9.37 -18.92 8.75
N ASN A 38 8.90 -19.47 9.86
CA ASN A 38 7.58 -19.20 10.42
C ASN A 38 7.77 -18.57 11.81
N LEU A 39 7.50 -17.27 11.90
CA LEU A 39 7.41 -16.56 13.16
C LEU A 39 5.96 -16.57 13.65
N THR A 40 5.68 -17.27 14.74
CA THR A 40 4.38 -17.21 15.41
C THR A 40 4.46 -16.35 16.66
N LEU A 41 3.62 -15.31 16.71
CA LEU A 41 3.44 -14.47 17.89
C LEU A 41 2.14 -14.83 18.61
N SER A 42 2.15 -14.74 19.94
CA SER A 42 1.03 -15.08 20.83
C SER A 42 0.77 -13.95 21.83
N GLY A 43 -0.46 -13.89 22.35
CA GLY A 43 -0.92 -12.79 23.20
C GLY A 43 -1.19 -11.50 22.44
N VAL A 44 -1.42 -11.55 21.13
CA VAL A 44 -1.70 -10.38 20.28
C VAL A 44 -3.14 -9.91 20.51
N GLU A 45 -3.31 -8.76 21.15
CA GLU A 45 -4.63 -8.15 21.37
C GLU A 45 -5.22 -7.55 20.08
N ASP A 46 -4.38 -6.90 19.27
CA ASP A 46 -4.75 -6.33 17.99
C ASP A 46 -3.79 -6.82 16.89
N PRO A 47 -4.24 -7.74 16.00
CA PRO A 47 -3.39 -8.28 14.93
C PRO A 47 -3.11 -7.25 13.82
N LEU A 48 -3.70 -6.05 13.90
CA LEU A 48 -3.47 -4.93 12.98
C LEU A 48 -2.60 -3.82 13.60
N ASP A 49 -2.11 -3.98 14.84
CA ASP A 49 -1.11 -3.08 15.44
C ASP A 49 0.29 -3.41 14.91
N ALA A 50 0.66 -2.79 13.79
CA ALA A 50 1.95 -2.99 13.14
C ALA A 50 3.15 -2.76 14.07
N ASP A 51 3.07 -1.81 15.00
CA ASP A 51 4.18 -1.47 15.89
C ASP A 51 4.39 -2.59 16.92
N ALA A 52 3.30 -3.10 17.50
CA ALA A 52 3.34 -4.22 18.44
C ALA A 52 3.84 -5.53 17.79
N LEU A 53 3.58 -5.72 16.49
CA LEU A 53 4.09 -6.87 15.72
C LEU A 53 5.56 -6.71 15.29
N TRP A 54 5.99 -5.48 15.05
CA TRP A 54 7.32 -5.17 14.52
C TRP A 54 8.44 -5.36 15.55
N ASP A 55 8.32 -4.74 16.72
CA ASP A 55 9.28 -4.82 17.82
C ASP A 55 8.60 -4.62 19.20
N ASN A 56 9.40 -4.49 20.27
CA ASN A 56 8.92 -4.30 21.65
C ASN A 56 9.17 -2.86 22.15
N SER A 57 9.37 -1.91 21.24
CA SER A 57 9.64 -0.51 21.57
C SER A 57 8.36 0.31 21.79
N GLY A 58 7.26 -0.10 21.15
CA GLY A 58 5.92 0.43 21.39
C GLY A 58 5.36 -0.01 22.73
N GLY A 59 4.74 0.90 23.49
CA GLY A 59 4.16 0.58 24.80
C GLY A 59 3.00 -0.44 24.73
N SER A 60 2.34 -0.57 23.57
CA SER A 60 1.36 -1.62 23.26
C SER A 60 2.10 -2.91 22.86
N GLY A 61 1.79 -4.03 23.51
CA GLY A 61 2.35 -5.33 23.14
C GLY A 61 3.40 -5.93 24.08
N ARG A 62 3.60 -5.41 25.30
CA ARG A 62 4.49 -6.00 26.32
C ARG A 62 4.16 -7.47 26.66
N HIS A 63 2.91 -7.86 26.45
CA HIS A 63 2.41 -9.21 26.69
C HIS A 63 2.65 -10.15 25.49
N ILE A 64 2.90 -9.62 24.29
CA ILE A 64 3.04 -10.43 23.08
C ILE A 64 4.39 -11.16 23.16
N ARG A 65 4.43 -12.43 22.79
CA ARG A 65 5.65 -13.27 22.86
C ARG A 65 5.76 -14.18 21.64
N GLU A 66 6.99 -14.48 21.26
CA GLU A 66 7.20 -15.55 20.29
C GLU A 66 6.81 -16.90 20.88
N LEU A 67 6.04 -17.69 20.14
CA LEU A 67 5.35 -18.87 20.66
C LEU A 67 6.31 -19.94 21.20
N SER A 68 7.43 -20.21 20.53
CA SER A 68 8.31 -21.32 20.86
C SER A 68 9.22 -21.03 22.05
N SER A 69 9.73 -19.81 22.16
CA SER A 69 10.69 -19.40 23.18
C SER A 69 10.09 -18.55 24.30
N GLY A 70 8.91 -17.96 24.10
CA GLY A 70 8.28 -17.06 25.07
C GLY A 70 8.96 -15.69 25.22
N GLU A 71 9.95 -15.39 24.37
CA GLU A 71 10.74 -14.16 24.41
C GLU A 71 9.95 -12.97 23.80
N PRO A 72 9.80 -11.85 24.53
CA PRO A 72 9.04 -10.70 24.04
C PRO A 72 9.79 -9.90 22.95
N ASN A 73 11.12 -9.98 22.91
CA ASN A 73 11.94 -9.25 21.94
C ASN A 73 12.09 -9.97 20.59
N ARG A 74 11.59 -11.21 20.47
CA ARG A 74 11.64 -12.02 19.26
C ARG A 74 10.45 -11.72 18.35
N ARG A 75 10.44 -10.49 17.83
CA ARG A 75 9.43 -9.95 16.91
C ARG A 75 9.89 -10.03 15.45
N LEU A 76 9.07 -9.52 14.54
CA LEU A 76 9.36 -9.58 13.11
C LEU A 76 10.68 -8.88 12.74
N CYS A 77 10.95 -7.70 13.31
CA CYS A 77 12.22 -7.00 13.10
C CYS A 77 13.42 -7.88 13.45
N ARG A 78 13.37 -8.52 14.62
CA ARG A 78 14.45 -9.40 15.09
C ARG A 78 14.57 -10.67 14.24
N ALA A 79 13.45 -11.23 13.82
CA ALA A 79 13.44 -12.41 12.96
C ALA A 79 14.10 -12.12 11.59
N LEU A 80 13.73 -11.01 10.95
CA LEU A 80 14.34 -10.57 9.69
C LEU A 80 15.83 -10.20 9.86
N GLN A 81 16.21 -9.69 11.02
CA GLN A 81 17.61 -9.36 11.34
C GLN A 81 18.48 -10.61 11.48
N ASP A 82 17.99 -11.64 12.18
CA ASP A 82 18.76 -12.83 12.56
C ASP A 82 18.71 -13.94 11.50
N HIS A 83 17.69 -13.94 10.63
CA HIS A 83 17.48 -14.96 9.59
C HIS A 83 17.61 -14.33 8.20
N ARG A 84 18.85 -14.07 7.75
CA ARG A 84 19.16 -13.34 6.51
C ARG A 84 19.31 -14.25 5.28
N ARG A 85 19.16 -13.66 4.10
CA ARG A 85 19.19 -14.35 2.80
C ARG A 85 20.62 -14.74 2.39
N TRP A 86 20.78 -15.96 1.89
CA TRP A 86 21.96 -16.37 1.13
C TRP A 86 21.90 -15.68 -0.24
N VAL A 87 22.90 -14.87 -0.60
CA VAL A 87 22.93 -14.18 -1.90
C VAL A 87 23.94 -14.87 -2.81
N ARG A 88 23.61 -15.03 -4.08
CA ARG A 88 24.61 -15.37 -5.09
C ARG A 88 25.44 -14.12 -5.39
N LEU A 89 26.68 -14.04 -4.89
CA LEU A 89 27.62 -13.08 -5.44
C LEU A 89 28.09 -13.62 -6.79
N SER A 90 27.82 -12.87 -7.86
CA SER A 90 28.43 -13.08 -9.15
C SER A 90 29.91 -12.73 -9.05
N ASP A 91 30.76 -13.62 -8.53
CA ASP A 91 32.19 -13.53 -8.76
C ASP A 91 32.42 -13.85 -10.25
N PRO A 92 32.88 -12.88 -11.08
CA PRO A 92 33.06 -13.06 -12.52
C PRO A 92 34.05 -14.19 -12.85
N ASN A 93 34.88 -14.63 -11.90
CA ASN A 93 35.85 -15.69 -12.14
C ASN A 93 35.41 -17.07 -11.65
N HIS A 94 34.52 -17.19 -10.65
CA HIS A 94 34.29 -18.48 -9.96
C HIS A 94 32.85 -18.82 -9.55
N GLY A 95 31.84 -17.97 -9.78
CA GLY A 95 30.43 -18.32 -9.54
C GLY A 95 30.10 -18.84 -8.13
N ARG A 96 30.96 -18.56 -7.13
CA ARG A 96 30.85 -19.05 -5.75
C ARG A 96 29.73 -18.32 -5.01
N TRP A 97 28.87 -19.08 -4.33
CA TRP A 97 27.90 -18.52 -3.40
C TRP A 97 28.64 -17.98 -2.17
N VAL A 98 28.40 -16.72 -1.82
CA VAL A 98 28.96 -16.08 -0.62
C VAL A 98 27.79 -15.53 0.18
N LEU A 99 27.77 -15.71 1.51
CA LEU A 99 26.74 -15.11 2.35
C LEU A 99 26.68 -13.59 2.12
N GLY A 100 25.54 -13.11 1.63
CA GLY A 100 25.25 -11.70 1.51
C GLY A 100 24.40 -11.25 2.68
N ASP A 101 24.67 -10.08 3.24
CA ASP A 101 23.95 -9.54 4.40
C ASP A 101 22.55 -8.97 4.06
N ARG A 102 21.85 -9.53 3.07
CA ARG A 102 20.58 -8.94 2.58
C ARG A 102 19.38 -9.46 3.37
N CYS A 103 18.48 -8.54 3.72
CA CYS A 103 17.20 -8.83 4.35
C CYS A 103 16.22 -9.45 3.34
N PHE A 104 15.32 -10.32 3.79
CA PHE A 104 14.17 -10.73 3.00
C PHE A 104 13.22 -9.56 2.83
N THR A 105 12.73 -9.29 1.62
CA THR A 105 11.81 -8.18 1.35
C THR A 105 10.36 -8.59 1.46
N ASP A 106 10.05 -9.86 1.21
CA ASP A 106 8.69 -10.32 0.99
C ASP A 106 8.23 -11.12 2.22
N VAL A 107 7.10 -10.71 2.81
CA VAL A 107 6.56 -11.29 4.04
C VAL A 107 5.07 -11.56 3.86
N ILE A 108 4.61 -12.74 4.27
CA ILE A 108 3.18 -13.06 4.36
C ILE A 108 2.78 -13.05 5.83
N LEU A 109 1.83 -12.20 6.19
CA LEU A 109 1.25 -12.11 7.53
C LEU A 109 -0.15 -12.73 7.52
N SER A 110 -0.28 -13.89 8.16
CA SER A 110 -1.58 -14.49 8.47
C SER A 110 -2.14 -13.90 9.76
N ILE A 111 -3.38 -13.41 9.70
CA ILE A 111 -4.13 -12.89 10.87
C ILE A 111 -5.42 -13.70 11.10
N PRO A 112 -6.00 -13.67 12.31
CA PRO A 112 -7.23 -14.41 12.60
C PRO A 112 -8.38 -13.96 11.70
N GLN A 113 -9.15 -14.92 11.15
CA GLN A 113 -10.33 -14.64 10.31
C GLN A 113 -11.30 -13.64 10.95
N ARG A 114 -11.50 -13.73 12.27
CA ARG A 114 -12.39 -12.84 13.00
C ARG A 114 -11.97 -11.38 12.91
N ALA A 115 -10.67 -11.10 13.06
CA ALA A 115 -10.12 -9.74 12.99
C ALA A 115 -10.23 -9.18 11.56
N TRP A 116 -9.96 -10.03 10.58
CA TRP A 116 -10.15 -9.69 9.17
C TRP A 116 -11.60 -9.30 8.87
N ASP A 117 -12.55 -10.18 9.18
CA ASP A 117 -13.97 -9.95 8.92
C ASP A 117 -14.51 -8.73 9.67
N GLN A 118 -14.00 -8.47 10.88
CA GLN A 118 -14.36 -7.31 11.67
C GLN A 118 -13.92 -6.02 10.99
N ASP A 119 -12.70 -5.95 10.46
CA ASP A 119 -12.20 -4.77 9.77
C ASP A 119 -12.92 -4.56 8.43
N ILE A 120 -13.10 -5.62 7.64
CA ILE A 120 -13.86 -5.55 6.38
C ILE A 120 -15.28 -5.01 6.61
N ARG A 121 -15.98 -5.46 7.66
CA ARG A 121 -17.32 -4.96 7.99
C ARG A 121 -17.33 -3.52 8.52
N ALA A 122 -16.31 -3.14 9.29
CA ALA A 122 -16.29 -1.85 9.98
C ALA A 122 -15.75 -0.70 9.13
N THR A 123 -14.70 -0.96 8.34
CA THR A 123 -13.92 0.05 7.62
C THR A 123 -13.75 -0.27 6.14
N GLY A 124 -14.21 -1.44 5.67
CA GLY A 124 -13.95 -1.90 4.31
C GLY A 124 -12.53 -2.42 4.08
N GLY A 125 -11.76 -2.67 5.16
CA GLY A 125 -10.37 -3.18 5.08
C GLY A 125 -9.28 -2.12 5.24
N GLU A 126 -9.65 -0.90 5.66
CA GLU A 126 -8.71 0.22 5.81
C GLU A 126 -7.63 -0.09 6.85
N ARG A 127 -7.97 -0.73 7.98
CA ARG A 127 -6.96 -1.02 9.01
C ARG A 127 -6.00 -2.12 8.57
N ILE A 128 -6.46 -3.11 7.82
CA ILE A 128 -5.61 -4.13 7.19
C ILE A 128 -4.59 -3.46 6.26
N GLU A 129 -5.05 -2.51 5.43
CA GLU A 129 -4.17 -1.74 4.54
C GLU A 129 -3.14 -0.93 5.34
N VAL A 130 -3.59 -0.18 6.34
CA VAL A 130 -2.72 0.65 7.21
C VAL A 130 -1.69 -0.19 7.96
N ALA A 131 -2.09 -1.34 8.52
CA ALA A 131 -1.19 -2.23 9.25
C ALA A 131 -0.04 -2.71 8.36
N ALA A 132 -0.36 -3.15 7.15
CA ALA A 132 0.64 -3.64 6.22
C ALA A 132 1.56 -2.52 5.70
N GLN A 133 1.02 -1.33 5.44
CA GLN A 133 1.81 -0.15 5.06
C GLN A 133 2.79 0.27 6.17
N ASN A 134 2.33 0.25 7.42
CA ASN A 134 3.18 0.54 8.57
C ASN A 134 4.30 -0.51 8.71
N LEU A 135 4.02 -1.80 8.49
CA LEU A 135 5.05 -2.84 8.47
C LEU A 135 6.08 -2.63 7.34
N ILE A 136 5.63 -2.28 6.12
CA ILE A 136 6.52 -1.92 5.00
C ILE A 136 7.43 -0.75 5.40
N PHE A 137 6.86 0.29 6.01
CA PHE A 137 7.59 1.46 6.46
C PHE A 137 8.67 1.10 7.49
N ARG A 138 8.28 0.41 8.57
CA ARG A 138 9.19 -0.04 9.64
C ARG A 138 10.32 -0.92 9.09
N HIS A 139 9.98 -1.84 8.19
CA HIS A 139 10.95 -2.69 7.51
C HIS A 139 11.94 -1.88 6.68
N ARG A 140 11.46 -0.92 5.90
CA ARG A 140 12.32 -0.06 5.08
C ARG A 140 13.31 0.75 5.93
N GLU A 141 12.83 1.34 7.02
CA GLU A 141 13.68 2.14 7.91
C GLU A 141 14.73 1.30 8.63
N ALA A 142 14.34 0.16 9.21
CA ALA A 142 15.26 -0.71 9.94
C ALA A 142 16.34 -1.33 9.04
N PHE A 143 16.02 -1.61 7.78
CA PHE A 143 16.87 -2.39 6.88
C PHE A 143 17.38 -1.62 5.66
N LYS A 144 17.26 -0.28 5.64
CA LYS A 144 17.63 0.61 4.50
C LYS A 144 18.96 0.26 3.83
N ALA A 145 19.99 -0.07 4.62
CA ALA A 145 21.33 -0.41 4.11
C ALA A 145 21.46 -1.85 3.58
N SER A 146 20.54 -2.75 3.94
CA SER A 146 20.56 -4.18 3.61
C SER A 146 19.49 -4.59 2.59
N LEU A 147 18.61 -3.67 2.19
CA LEU A 147 17.60 -3.95 1.17
C LEU A 147 18.23 -4.13 -0.22
N PRO A 148 17.75 -5.08 -1.04
CA PRO A 148 18.18 -5.19 -2.43
C PRO A 148 17.80 -3.93 -3.23
N THR A 149 18.69 -3.48 -4.10
CA THR A 149 18.43 -2.34 -5.00
C THR A 149 17.19 -2.61 -5.85
N GLY A 150 16.25 -1.66 -5.86
CA GLY A 150 15.01 -1.75 -6.64
C GLY A 150 13.93 -2.69 -6.08
N ARG A 151 14.15 -3.32 -4.92
CA ARG A 151 13.18 -4.24 -4.30
C ARG A 151 12.76 -3.71 -2.92
N PRO A 152 11.68 -2.90 -2.82
CA PRO A 152 11.16 -2.48 -1.52
C PRO A 152 10.53 -3.67 -0.77
N PRO A 153 10.39 -3.58 0.57
CA PRO A 153 9.63 -4.57 1.33
C PRO A 153 8.18 -4.68 0.87
N ARG A 154 7.65 -5.90 0.88
CA ARG A 154 6.28 -6.23 0.47
C ARG A 154 5.65 -7.13 1.51
N TYR A 155 4.40 -6.84 1.80
CA TYR A 155 3.62 -7.58 2.78
C TYR A 155 2.35 -8.09 2.12
N LEU A 156 2.01 -9.34 2.38
CA LEU A 156 0.72 -9.91 2.03
C LEU A 156 -0.02 -10.21 3.32
N LEU A 157 -1.20 -9.62 3.52
CA LEU A 157 -2.05 -9.96 4.65
C LEU A 157 -3.13 -10.92 4.18
N ARG A 158 -3.30 -12.02 4.90
CA ARG A 158 -4.37 -12.99 4.60
C ARG A 158 -5.07 -13.45 5.88
N PRO A 159 -6.37 -13.75 5.80
CA PRO A 159 -7.05 -14.37 6.91
C PRO A 159 -6.65 -15.84 7.02
N ASP A 160 -6.57 -16.33 8.25
CA ASP A 160 -6.39 -17.74 8.55
C ASP A 160 -7.51 -18.19 9.51
N PRO A 161 -8.44 -19.05 9.06
CA PRO A 161 -9.56 -19.51 9.89
C PRO A 161 -9.14 -20.50 10.98
N GLN A 162 -7.93 -21.08 10.91
CA GLN A 162 -7.40 -21.99 11.91
C GLN A 162 -6.57 -21.25 12.97
N LEU A 163 -6.26 -19.97 12.75
CA LEU A 163 -5.43 -19.20 13.64
C LEU A 163 -6.23 -18.66 14.84
N PRO A 164 -5.79 -18.93 16.08
CA PRO A 164 -6.43 -18.38 17.27
C PRO A 164 -6.46 -16.85 17.28
N ASP A 165 -7.51 -16.27 17.88
CA ASP A 165 -7.74 -14.81 17.95
C ASP A 165 -6.54 -14.02 18.54
N ASP A 166 -5.73 -14.65 19.40
CA ASP A 166 -4.58 -14.03 20.07
C ASP A 166 -3.23 -14.27 19.36
N ARG A 167 -3.25 -14.72 18.09
CA ARG A 167 -2.03 -15.10 17.36
C ARG A 167 -1.95 -14.48 15.98
N VAL A 168 -0.71 -14.24 15.56
CA VAL A 168 -0.37 -13.93 14.16
C VAL A 168 0.81 -14.79 13.72
N VAL A 169 0.88 -15.06 12.42
CA VAL A 169 1.98 -15.82 11.80
C VAL A 169 2.61 -15.02 10.69
N SER A 170 3.92 -14.79 10.76
CA SER A 170 4.70 -14.19 9.67
C SER A 170 5.54 -15.26 8.97
N LEU A 171 5.39 -15.37 7.66
CA LEU A 171 6.18 -16.22 6.79
C LEU A 171 7.14 -15.37 5.96
N PHE A 172 8.41 -15.75 5.92
CA PHE A 172 9.43 -15.10 5.10
C PHE A 172 10.51 -16.11 4.73
N GLY A 173 11.24 -15.87 3.64
CA GLY A 173 12.31 -16.74 3.18
C GLY A 173 12.43 -16.77 1.66
N PRO A 174 13.38 -17.55 1.08
CA PRO A 174 13.57 -17.64 -0.37
C PRO A 174 12.34 -18.08 -1.16
N ALA A 175 11.46 -18.87 -0.53
CA ALA A 175 10.22 -19.35 -1.16
C ALA A 175 9.06 -18.35 -1.09
N VAL A 176 9.22 -17.22 -0.39
CA VAL A 176 8.22 -16.16 -0.34
C VAL A 176 8.56 -15.12 -1.39
N PHE A 177 7.72 -15.03 -2.43
CA PHE A 177 7.83 -14.03 -3.47
C PHE A 177 6.48 -13.35 -3.67
N LEU A 178 6.47 -12.02 -3.56
CA LEU A 178 5.30 -11.19 -3.85
C LEU A 178 5.61 -10.34 -5.09
N PRO A 179 4.90 -10.51 -6.22
CA PRO A 179 5.15 -9.71 -7.43
C PRO A 179 4.91 -8.21 -7.18
N ASP A 180 5.24 -7.33 -8.13
CA ASP A 180 4.73 -5.96 -8.19
C ASP A 180 3.39 -5.93 -8.95
N PRO A 181 2.59 -4.85 -8.82
CA PRO A 181 1.42 -4.66 -9.66
C PRO A 181 1.75 -4.64 -11.16
N GLU A 182 2.97 -4.25 -11.53
CA GLU A 182 3.44 -4.15 -12.92
C GLU A 182 4.19 -5.40 -13.40
N ASP A 183 4.57 -6.30 -12.47
CA ASP A 183 5.28 -7.52 -12.83
C ASP A 183 4.38 -8.40 -13.70
N GLN A 184 4.99 -9.03 -14.71
CA GLN A 184 4.33 -10.05 -15.51
C GLN A 184 4.91 -11.42 -15.19
N PRO A 185 4.08 -12.46 -15.07
CA PRO A 185 4.59 -13.81 -14.91
C PRO A 185 5.38 -14.20 -16.16
N ALA A 186 6.51 -14.89 -15.96
CA ALA A 186 7.22 -15.57 -17.03
C ALA A 186 6.50 -16.88 -17.41
N PHE A 187 5.88 -17.52 -16.43
CA PHE A 187 5.07 -18.73 -16.61
C PHE A 187 3.78 -18.67 -15.80
N ASP A 188 2.69 -19.09 -16.43
CA ASP A 188 1.41 -19.33 -15.74
C ASP A 188 1.49 -20.66 -14.98
N LEU A 189 0.85 -20.72 -13.80
CA LEU A 189 0.78 -21.91 -12.98
C LEU A 189 -0.52 -22.66 -13.27
N LEU A 190 -0.42 -23.89 -13.76
CA LEU A 190 -1.56 -24.77 -14.03
C LEU A 190 -1.51 -26.01 -13.11
N PRO A 191 -1.89 -25.88 -11.83
CA PRO A 191 -1.92 -27.02 -10.93
C PRO A 191 -3.11 -27.94 -11.20
N SER A 192 -2.92 -29.22 -10.92
CA SER A 192 -3.99 -30.20 -10.86
C SER A 192 -3.72 -31.19 -9.73
N LEU A 193 -4.79 -31.64 -9.08
CA LEU A 193 -4.73 -32.68 -8.05
C LEU A 193 -5.53 -33.87 -8.54
N ASN A 194 -4.88 -35.03 -8.62
CA ASN A 194 -5.47 -36.25 -9.17
C ASN A 194 -6.08 -36.04 -10.58
N GLN A 195 -5.38 -35.27 -11.41
CA GLN A 195 -5.79 -34.87 -12.76
C GLN A 195 -6.96 -33.88 -12.81
N ALA A 196 -7.54 -33.48 -11.68
CA ALA A 196 -8.53 -32.41 -11.63
C ALA A 196 -7.81 -31.05 -11.61
N PRO A 197 -8.09 -30.14 -12.57
CA PRO A 197 -7.47 -28.81 -12.59
C PRO A 197 -7.87 -28.02 -11.34
N LEU A 198 -6.92 -27.28 -10.81
CA LEU A 198 -7.10 -26.40 -9.66
C LEU A 198 -6.91 -24.94 -10.08
N VAL A 199 -7.61 -24.04 -9.39
CA VAL A 199 -7.43 -22.60 -9.54
C VAL A 199 -6.73 -22.11 -8.29
N LEU A 200 -5.54 -21.54 -8.45
CA LEU A 200 -4.87 -20.85 -7.34
C LEU A 200 -5.47 -19.45 -7.20
N GLU A 201 -5.52 -18.97 -5.96
CA GLU A 201 -5.98 -17.62 -5.69
C GLU A 201 -5.04 -16.58 -6.32
N SER A 202 -5.63 -15.64 -7.03
CA SER A 202 -4.90 -14.46 -7.52
C SER A 202 -4.63 -13.53 -6.36
N LEU A 203 -3.45 -12.90 -6.39
CA LEU A 203 -3.06 -11.89 -5.43
C LEU A 203 -3.78 -10.59 -5.77
N ARG A 204 -4.59 -10.07 -4.85
CA ARG A 204 -5.35 -8.82 -5.11
C ARG A 204 -4.64 -7.65 -4.46
N TRP A 205 -4.31 -6.64 -5.25
CA TRP A 205 -3.76 -5.37 -4.79
C TRP A 205 -4.87 -4.39 -4.42
N LEU A 206 -4.75 -3.74 -3.27
CA LEU A 206 -5.57 -2.58 -2.90
C LEU A 206 -4.80 -1.27 -3.12
N PRO A 207 -5.32 -0.33 -3.94
CA PRO A 207 -5.52 1.01 -3.37
C PRO A 207 -6.81 1.71 -3.86
N THR A 208 -7.42 2.53 -2.99
CA THR A 208 -8.34 3.68 -3.19
C THR A 208 -9.13 3.79 -4.51
N GLY A 209 -9.70 2.70 -5.04
CA GLY A 209 -10.67 2.75 -6.15
C GLY A 209 -10.55 1.67 -7.23
N HIS A 210 -9.41 0.96 -7.37
CA HIS A 210 -9.26 -0.10 -8.39
C HIS A 210 -8.52 -1.34 -7.87
N THR A 211 -9.20 -2.49 -7.90
CA THR A 211 -8.62 -3.79 -7.55
C THR A 211 -7.82 -4.34 -8.72
N HIS A 212 -6.49 -4.39 -8.60
CA HIS A 212 -5.64 -5.08 -9.56
C HIS A 212 -5.38 -6.51 -9.06
N ALA A 213 -5.81 -7.53 -9.82
CA ALA A 213 -5.49 -8.91 -9.52
C ALA A 213 -4.24 -9.33 -10.32
N GLN A 214 -3.24 -9.85 -9.63
CA GLN A 214 -2.07 -10.49 -10.24
C GLN A 214 -2.28 -12.01 -10.27
N PRO A 215 -2.23 -12.65 -11.45
CA PRO A 215 -2.41 -14.08 -11.54
C PRO A 215 -1.31 -14.83 -10.79
N PRO A 216 -1.62 -16.04 -10.28
CA PRO A 216 -0.63 -16.95 -9.76
C PRO A 216 0.35 -17.32 -10.89
N GLY A 217 1.63 -17.04 -10.70
CA GLY A 217 2.64 -17.12 -11.75
C GLY A 217 4.03 -17.37 -11.20
N PHE A 218 4.95 -17.81 -12.07
CA PHE A 218 6.37 -17.77 -11.79
C PHE A 218 6.98 -16.52 -12.43
N TYR A 219 7.58 -15.65 -11.63
CA TYR A 219 8.06 -14.34 -12.08
C TYR A 219 9.55 -14.33 -12.40
N ALA A 220 10.00 -13.35 -13.19
CA ALA A 220 11.37 -13.29 -13.68
C ALA A 220 12.44 -13.28 -12.56
N ASP A 221 12.16 -12.55 -11.48
CA ASP A 221 13.05 -12.39 -10.32
C ASP A 221 12.88 -13.48 -9.24
N GLN A 222 11.96 -14.42 -9.46
CA GLN A 222 11.71 -15.52 -8.55
C GLN A 222 12.74 -16.64 -8.78
N GLU A 223 13.35 -17.15 -7.70
CA GLU A 223 14.33 -18.24 -7.78
C GLU A 223 13.70 -19.62 -7.62
N CYS A 224 12.66 -19.71 -6.78
CA CYS A 224 11.95 -20.94 -6.51
C CYS A 224 10.47 -20.69 -6.20
N LEU A 225 9.68 -21.76 -6.34
CA LEU A 225 8.26 -21.81 -6.06
C LEU A 225 8.00 -22.95 -5.09
N LEU A 226 7.33 -22.68 -3.97
CA LEU A 226 7.02 -23.68 -2.95
C LEU A 226 5.51 -23.84 -2.84
N LEU A 227 5.00 -24.97 -3.31
CA LEU A 227 3.60 -25.35 -3.17
C LEU A 227 3.45 -26.17 -1.90
N THR A 228 2.46 -25.82 -1.09
CA THR A 228 2.19 -26.43 0.20
C THR A 228 0.73 -26.90 0.30
N PRO A 229 0.44 -27.82 1.23
CA PRO A 229 -0.91 -28.20 1.57
C PRO A 229 -1.78 -27.00 1.94
N GLU A 230 -3.08 -27.16 1.78
CA GLU A 230 -4.05 -26.11 2.08
C GLU A 230 -3.89 -25.57 3.51
N GLY A 231 -4.00 -24.24 3.66
CA GLY A 231 -3.83 -23.55 4.94
C GLY A 231 -2.38 -23.38 5.40
N ARG A 232 -1.38 -23.76 4.60
CA ARG A 232 0.04 -23.63 4.96
C ARG A 232 0.86 -22.95 3.89
N GLY A 233 2.04 -22.46 4.29
CA GLY A 233 3.10 -21.99 3.40
C GLY A 233 2.72 -20.79 2.51
N PRO A 234 3.60 -20.44 1.56
CA PRO A 234 3.40 -19.27 0.71
C PRO A 234 2.33 -19.48 -0.36
N ILE A 235 2.27 -20.67 -0.97
CA ILE A 235 1.30 -21.00 -2.03
C ILE A 235 0.55 -22.28 -1.62
N PRO A 236 -0.52 -22.14 -0.82
CA PRO A 236 -1.38 -23.26 -0.45
C PRO A 236 -2.15 -23.77 -1.68
N VAL A 237 -2.21 -25.09 -1.86
CA VAL A 237 -2.95 -25.73 -2.94
C VAL A 237 -4.33 -26.16 -2.45
N PRO A 238 -5.44 -25.65 -3.02
CA PRO A 238 -6.79 -26.01 -2.60
C PRO A 238 -7.09 -27.50 -2.71
N GLY A 239 -7.70 -28.07 -1.67
CA GLY A 239 -8.06 -29.50 -1.59
C GLY A 239 -6.88 -30.45 -1.37
N TRP A 240 -5.64 -29.94 -1.29
CA TRP A 240 -4.47 -30.74 -1.00
C TRP A 240 -4.27 -30.88 0.51
N HIS A 241 -4.81 -31.96 1.08
CA HIS A 241 -4.68 -32.30 2.50
C HIS A 241 -3.77 -33.52 2.67
N THR A 242 -2.61 -33.33 3.30
CA THR A 242 -1.66 -34.39 3.60
C THR A 242 -1.16 -34.29 5.05
N PRO A 243 -0.74 -35.42 5.67
CA PRO A 243 -0.03 -35.38 6.95
C PRO A 243 1.28 -34.57 6.85
N ASP A 244 1.71 -34.04 8.00
CA ASP A 244 2.67 -32.94 8.15
C ASP A 244 3.96 -33.06 7.30
N ASP A 245 4.33 -31.92 6.68
CA ASP A 245 5.56 -31.58 5.94
C ASP A 245 5.60 -31.77 4.42
N ALA A 246 4.56 -32.32 3.77
CA ALA A 246 4.62 -32.48 2.31
C ALA A 246 4.70 -31.11 1.61
N TYR A 247 5.59 -30.98 0.63
CA TYR A 247 5.67 -29.81 -0.25
C TYR A 247 6.17 -30.22 -1.63
N LEU A 248 5.88 -29.39 -2.63
CA LEU A 248 6.51 -29.45 -3.94
C LEU A 248 7.29 -28.15 -4.16
N LEU A 249 8.61 -28.27 -4.19
CA LEU A 249 9.53 -27.17 -4.47
C LEU A 249 9.99 -27.25 -5.92
N LEU A 250 9.81 -26.17 -6.66
CA LEU A 250 10.37 -25.99 -8.00
C LEU A 250 11.49 -24.98 -7.90
N ARG A 251 12.64 -25.28 -8.48
CA ARG A 251 13.78 -24.37 -8.52
C ARG A 251 14.28 -24.21 -9.94
N ARG A 252 14.54 -22.96 -10.33
CA ARG A 252 15.22 -22.65 -11.58
C ARG A 252 16.73 -22.90 -11.41
N THR A 253 17.28 -23.87 -12.14
CA THR A 253 18.70 -24.25 -12.07
C THR A 253 19.54 -23.64 -13.20
N GLY A 254 18.87 -23.18 -14.26
CA GLY A 254 19.48 -22.53 -15.43
C GLY A 254 18.48 -21.63 -16.15
N VAL A 255 18.86 -21.13 -17.34
CA VAL A 255 17.99 -20.21 -18.10
C VAL A 255 16.63 -20.85 -18.40
N ASN A 256 16.62 -22.12 -18.79
CA ASN A 256 15.41 -22.90 -19.09
C ASN A 256 15.42 -24.28 -18.41
N GLU A 257 16.17 -24.42 -17.32
CA GLU A 257 16.33 -25.67 -16.59
C GLU A 257 15.69 -25.57 -15.22
N TRP A 258 15.02 -26.65 -14.84
CA TRP A 258 14.23 -26.74 -13.62
C TRP A 258 14.52 -28.06 -12.91
N ALA A 259 14.42 -28.01 -11.59
CA ALA A 259 14.43 -29.19 -10.74
C ALA A 259 13.24 -29.15 -9.79
N ALA A 260 12.62 -30.31 -9.56
CA ALA A 260 11.60 -30.46 -8.53
C ALA A 260 12.12 -31.26 -7.33
N TYR A 261 11.70 -30.85 -6.15
CA TYR A 261 12.04 -31.48 -4.89
C TYR A 261 10.76 -31.70 -4.06
N GLY A 262 10.69 -32.83 -3.39
CA GLY A 262 9.62 -33.16 -2.44
C GLY A 262 10.15 -33.18 -1.00
N SER A 263 9.24 -33.29 -0.03
CA SER A 263 9.65 -33.38 1.38
C SER A 263 10.54 -34.59 1.63
N SER A 264 11.64 -34.36 2.36
CA SER A 264 12.67 -35.37 2.59
C SER A 264 12.27 -36.45 3.63
N GLY A 265 11.19 -36.22 4.38
CA GLY A 265 10.75 -37.06 5.50
C GLY A 265 9.82 -38.21 5.13
N ASN A 266 9.07 -38.12 4.02
CA ASN A 266 7.85 -38.90 3.84
C ASN A 266 7.79 -39.70 2.51
N ASP A 267 8.92 -40.12 1.94
CA ASP A 267 9.00 -40.93 0.69
C ASP A 267 8.27 -40.32 -0.54
N TRP A 268 7.87 -39.05 -0.49
CA TRP A 268 7.26 -38.36 -1.61
C TRP A 268 8.26 -38.24 -2.76
N LYS A 269 7.84 -38.68 -3.94
CA LYS A 269 8.69 -38.62 -5.14
C LYS A 269 8.27 -37.44 -5.98
N ALA A 270 9.13 -36.42 -6.00
CA ALA A 270 9.07 -35.37 -6.98
C ALA A 270 9.69 -35.84 -8.30
N SER A 271 9.09 -35.44 -9.42
CA SER A 271 9.64 -35.66 -10.74
C SER A 271 9.30 -34.51 -11.67
N GLU A 272 10.21 -34.19 -12.57
CA GLU A 272 10.04 -33.22 -13.63
C GLU A 272 10.10 -33.87 -15.01
N ARG A 273 9.31 -33.34 -15.94
CA ARG A 273 9.40 -33.67 -17.36
C ARG A 273 9.10 -32.45 -18.21
N ARG A 274 9.75 -32.36 -19.36
CA ARG A 274 9.46 -31.32 -20.34
C ARG A 274 8.23 -31.71 -21.17
N HIS A 275 7.32 -30.75 -21.40
CA HIS A 275 6.11 -30.95 -22.20
C HIS A 275 5.92 -29.75 -23.13
N GLY A 276 6.24 -29.92 -24.42
CA GLY A 276 6.29 -28.81 -25.37
C GLY A 276 7.30 -27.74 -24.94
N ASP A 277 6.83 -26.48 -24.88
CA ASP A 277 7.60 -25.32 -24.39
C ASP A 277 7.49 -25.13 -22.86
N GLY A 278 6.72 -25.99 -22.19
CA GLY A 278 6.51 -25.95 -20.75
C GLY A 278 7.19 -27.09 -19.97
N TRP A 279 6.97 -27.08 -18.67
CA TRP A 279 7.45 -28.10 -17.74
C TRP A 279 6.29 -28.64 -16.92
N VAL A 280 6.27 -29.96 -16.70
CA VAL A 280 5.31 -30.62 -15.82
C VAL A 280 6.07 -31.22 -14.64
N PHE A 281 5.64 -30.86 -13.44
CA PHE A 281 6.18 -31.34 -12.19
C PHE A 281 5.11 -32.18 -11.50
N GLU A 282 5.51 -33.32 -10.93
CA GLU A 282 4.60 -34.20 -10.23
C GLU A 282 5.17 -34.55 -8.87
N LEU A 283 4.32 -34.49 -7.84
CA LEU A 283 4.60 -34.98 -6.50
C LEU A 283 3.65 -36.14 -6.20
N ARG A 284 4.23 -37.34 -5.97
CA ARG A 284 3.47 -38.58 -5.76
C ARG A 284 3.58 -39.05 -4.33
N SER A 285 2.44 -39.31 -3.70
CA SER A 285 2.37 -39.84 -2.34
C SER A 285 3.01 -41.23 -2.24
N PRO A 286 3.67 -41.57 -1.11
CA PRO A 286 4.06 -42.95 -0.83
C PRO A 286 2.82 -43.86 -0.78
N ASP A 287 2.96 -45.09 -1.27
CA ASP A 287 1.86 -45.99 -1.62
C ASP A 287 0.83 -46.25 -0.50
N GLY A 288 -0.47 -46.17 -0.82
CA GLY A 288 -1.45 -47.12 -0.29
C GLY A 288 -2.84 -46.62 0.11
N GLN A 289 -2.99 -45.44 0.72
CA GLN A 289 -4.30 -45.06 1.31
C GLN A 289 -5.00 -43.85 0.70
N ALA A 290 -4.28 -43.01 -0.05
CA ALA A 290 -4.87 -42.12 -1.06
C ALA A 290 -3.78 -41.80 -2.08
N LYS A 291 -3.89 -42.28 -3.32
CA LYS A 291 -2.98 -41.91 -4.41
C LYS A 291 -3.22 -40.44 -4.76
N GLN A 292 -2.66 -39.52 -4.00
CA GLN A 292 -2.66 -38.12 -4.36
C GLN A 292 -1.49 -37.85 -5.30
N ILE A 293 -1.80 -37.33 -6.49
CA ILE A 293 -0.82 -36.85 -7.46
C ILE A 293 -1.08 -35.36 -7.61
N LEU A 294 -0.20 -34.54 -7.03
CA LEU A 294 -0.16 -33.12 -7.34
C LEU A 294 0.70 -32.95 -8.59
N SER A 295 0.11 -32.36 -9.63
CA SER A 295 0.83 -31.98 -10.84
C SER A 295 0.79 -30.46 -10.99
N LEU A 296 1.89 -29.86 -11.43
CA LEU A 296 1.96 -28.46 -11.80
C LEU A 296 2.58 -28.34 -13.19
N GLU A 297 1.85 -27.72 -14.11
CA GLU A 297 2.38 -27.34 -15.42
C GLU A 297 2.76 -25.84 -15.40
N LEU A 298 3.99 -25.54 -15.85
CA LEU A 298 4.45 -24.20 -16.15
C LEU A 298 4.27 -23.95 -17.64
N ALA A 299 3.24 -23.18 -18.00
CA ALA A 299 3.00 -22.75 -19.37
C ALA A 299 3.63 -21.36 -19.58
N PRO A 300 4.33 -21.09 -20.70
CA PRO A 300 4.80 -19.74 -21.00
C PRO A 300 3.64 -18.75 -20.94
N ALA A 301 3.78 -17.69 -20.14
CA ALA A 301 2.69 -16.73 -19.98
C ALA A 301 2.39 -16.05 -21.33
N HIS A 302 1.14 -16.15 -21.78
CA HIS A 302 0.72 -15.46 -22.99
C HIS A 302 0.37 -14.00 -22.65
N LEU A 303 1.12 -13.06 -23.22
CA LEU A 303 0.83 -11.62 -23.20
C LEU A 303 -0.63 -11.37 -23.67
N GLY A 304 -1.60 -11.29 -22.77
CA GLY A 304 -2.93 -10.78 -23.11
C GLY A 304 -4.17 -11.32 -22.40
N GLN A 305 -4.09 -12.32 -21.51
CA GLN A 305 -5.28 -12.76 -20.76
C GLN A 305 -5.26 -12.26 -19.31
N GLN A 306 -5.70 -11.02 -19.09
CA GLN A 306 -6.21 -10.64 -17.77
C GLN A 306 -7.50 -11.41 -17.52
N GLN A 307 -7.43 -12.45 -16.68
CA GLN A 307 -8.62 -13.17 -16.24
C GLN A 307 -9.39 -12.29 -15.24
N THR A 308 -10.64 -11.97 -15.57
CA THR A 308 -11.62 -11.44 -14.61
C THR A 308 -12.11 -12.59 -13.73
N VAL A 309 -11.69 -12.62 -12.46
CA VAL A 309 -12.06 -13.67 -11.50
C VAL A 309 -13.08 -13.14 -10.48
N GLY A 310 -14.10 -13.95 -10.19
CA GLY A 310 -15.21 -13.64 -9.28
C GLY A 310 -14.86 -13.64 -7.78
N ASP A 311 -15.83 -13.18 -6.97
CA ASP A 311 -15.77 -12.93 -5.52
C ASP A 311 -15.73 -14.20 -4.65
N ALA A 312 -14.64 -14.95 -4.67
CA ALA A 312 -14.28 -15.85 -3.57
C ALA A 312 -13.26 -15.15 -2.65
N GLY A 313 -13.43 -15.26 -1.33
CA GLY A 313 -12.70 -14.53 -0.28
C GLY A 313 -11.23 -14.32 -0.59
N GLY A 314 -10.86 -13.08 -0.92
CA GLY A 314 -9.58 -12.77 -1.55
C GLY A 314 -8.44 -12.58 -0.55
N THR A 315 -7.25 -13.02 -0.97
CA THR A 315 -5.96 -12.72 -0.36
C THR A 315 -5.50 -11.32 -0.79
N LEU A 316 -5.20 -10.42 0.16
CA LEU A 316 -4.93 -8.99 -0.11
C LEU A 316 -3.45 -8.64 0.03
N ILE A 317 -2.83 -8.22 -1.07
CA ILE A 317 -1.60 -7.45 -1.04
C ILE A 317 -2.01 -5.96 -0.96
N PRO A 318 -1.56 -5.20 0.03
CA PRO A 318 -1.67 -3.75 -0.05
C PRO A 318 -0.85 -3.28 -1.25
N GLY A 319 -1.44 -2.43 -2.09
CA GLY A 319 -0.75 -1.66 -3.11
C GLY A 319 0.59 -1.16 -2.59
N LEU A 320 1.59 -1.05 -3.46
CA LEU A 320 2.69 -0.13 -3.19
C LEU A 320 2.24 1.27 -3.63
N PRO A 321 1.62 2.12 -2.77
CA PRO A 321 1.95 3.52 -2.86
C PRO A 321 3.32 3.72 -2.22
N SER A 322 4.04 4.72 -2.68
CA SER A 322 5.23 5.26 -2.02
C SER A 322 5.01 5.32 -0.48
N PRO A 323 6.04 4.99 0.34
CA PRO A 323 5.91 4.62 1.75
C PRO A 323 4.95 5.55 2.46
N VAL A 324 3.83 4.99 2.94
CA VAL A 324 2.82 5.78 3.61
C VAL A 324 3.42 6.30 4.89
N SER A 325 3.62 7.60 4.90
CA SER A 325 4.12 8.36 6.02
C SER A 325 3.30 8.06 7.28
N PRO A 326 3.91 8.08 8.48
CA PRO A 326 3.17 8.10 9.75
C PRO A 326 2.34 9.39 9.92
N TYR A 327 2.35 10.25 8.91
CA TYR A 327 1.58 11.47 8.83
C TYR A 327 0.54 11.41 7.71
N THR A 328 -0.52 12.19 7.86
CA THR A 328 -1.58 12.39 6.88
C THR A 328 -1.70 13.88 6.57
N LEU A 329 -2.07 14.21 5.34
CA LEU A 329 -2.56 15.52 4.96
C LEU A 329 -4.06 15.43 4.71
N GLU A 330 -4.85 16.15 5.50
CA GLU A 330 -6.31 16.14 5.40
C GLU A 330 -6.78 17.41 4.72
N LEU A 331 -7.58 17.32 3.66
CA LEU A 331 -8.24 18.48 3.07
C LEU A 331 -9.38 18.95 3.97
N GLU A 332 -9.04 19.75 4.96
CA GLU A 332 -9.94 20.22 6.00
C GLU A 332 -10.95 21.25 5.47
N ALA A 333 -10.49 22.17 4.62
CA ALA A 333 -11.31 23.27 4.14
C ALA A 333 -10.87 23.82 2.78
N ILE A 334 -11.77 24.58 2.15
CA ILE A 334 -11.50 25.39 0.96
C ILE A 334 -11.57 26.87 1.31
N ALA A 335 -10.48 27.61 1.09
CA ALA A 335 -10.51 29.06 1.16
C ALA A 335 -11.31 29.62 -0.02
N LEU A 336 -12.28 30.49 0.27
CA LEU A 336 -13.15 31.06 -0.75
C LEU A 336 -12.42 32.17 -1.52
N PRO A 337 -12.20 32.02 -2.85
CA PRO A 337 -11.42 32.97 -3.63
C PRO A 337 -12.14 34.30 -3.84
N ALA A 338 -11.39 35.38 -4.00
CA ALA A 338 -11.91 36.61 -4.59
C ALA A 338 -12.20 36.44 -6.09
N LEU A 339 -12.96 37.37 -6.66
CA LEU A 339 -13.13 37.45 -8.11
C LEU A 339 -11.82 37.88 -8.78
N HIS A 340 -11.38 37.11 -9.78
CA HIS A 340 -10.26 37.48 -10.64
C HIS A 340 -10.69 38.47 -11.73
N GLN A 341 -9.71 39.15 -12.36
CA GLN A 341 -9.99 40.08 -13.44
C GLN A 341 -10.72 39.38 -14.61
N GLY A 342 -11.93 39.86 -14.93
CA GLY A 342 -12.78 39.28 -15.97
C GLY A 342 -13.74 38.17 -15.49
N LEU A 343 -13.56 37.64 -14.27
CA LEU A 343 -14.49 36.70 -13.66
C LEU A 343 -15.60 37.49 -12.96
N ARG A 344 -16.87 37.24 -13.34
CA ARG A 344 -18.04 37.90 -12.74
C ARG A 344 -18.62 37.12 -11.58
N GLN A 345 -18.54 35.79 -11.64
CA GLN A 345 -19.05 34.92 -10.62
C GLN A 345 -18.28 33.60 -10.60
N TRP A 346 -18.13 33.02 -9.41
CA TRP A 346 -17.87 31.59 -9.26
C TRP A 346 -18.93 30.93 -8.37
N THR A 347 -19.11 29.62 -8.55
CA THR A 347 -20.01 28.76 -7.77
C THR A 347 -19.27 27.49 -7.36
N ILE A 348 -19.42 27.09 -6.09
CA ILE A 348 -19.04 25.79 -5.55
C ILE A 348 -20.33 25.04 -5.22
N TRP A 349 -20.44 23.80 -5.70
CA TRP A 349 -21.59 22.94 -5.43
C TRP A 349 -21.30 21.92 -4.36
N LEU A 350 -22.29 21.70 -3.50
CA LEU A 350 -22.26 20.70 -2.45
C LEU A 350 -23.45 19.75 -2.58
N GLY A 351 -23.21 18.49 -2.24
CA GLY A 351 -24.26 17.51 -2.01
C GLY A 351 -25.12 17.86 -0.80
N GLN A 352 -26.22 17.12 -0.61
CA GLN A 352 -27.10 17.27 0.55
C GLN A 352 -26.43 16.88 1.87
N ASP A 353 -25.29 16.19 1.83
CA ASP A 353 -24.46 15.83 2.97
C ASP A 353 -23.33 16.84 3.23
N GLY A 354 -23.25 17.91 2.44
CA GLY A 354 -22.21 18.94 2.55
C GLY A 354 -20.88 18.60 1.89
N THR A 355 -20.76 17.43 1.24
CA THR A 355 -19.56 17.07 0.47
C THR A 355 -19.52 17.81 -0.87
N LEU A 356 -18.33 17.98 -1.46
CA LEU A 356 -18.19 18.63 -2.77
C LEU A 356 -18.84 17.77 -3.87
N ALA A 357 -19.75 18.38 -4.64
CA ALA A 357 -20.47 17.67 -5.68
C ALA A 357 -19.54 17.26 -6.83
N THR A 358 -19.76 16.06 -7.38
CA THR A 358 -19.02 15.54 -8.53
C THR A 358 -19.53 16.16 -9.84
N PRO A 359 -18.73 16.13 -10.93
CA PRO A 359 -19.18 16.58 -12.24
C PRO A 359 -20.47 15.90 -12.73
N GLU A 360 -20.65 14.61 -12.41
CA GLU A 360 -21.84 13.84 -12.77
C GLU A 360 -23.10 14.34 -12.04
N GLN A 361 -22.98 14.64 -10.74
CA GLN A 361 -24.08 15.20 -9.95
C GLN A 361 -24.49 16.59 -10.46
N ILE A 362 -23.51 17.44 -10.76
CA ILE A 362 -23.75 18.78 -11.32
C ILE A 362 -24.41 18.68 -12.70
N GLY A 363 -23.97 17.77 -13.55
CA GLY A 363 -24.54 17.60 -14.89
C GLY A 363 -25.98 17.06 -14.91
N ARG A 364 -26.34 16.20 -13.94
CA ARG A 364 -27.68 15.58 -13.90
C ARG A 364 -28.70 16.40 -13.12
N TYR A 365 -28.34 16.93 -11.96
CA TYR A 365 -29.29 17.53 -11.02
C TYR A 365 -28.74 18.79 -10.33
N PRO A 366 -28.34 19.85 -11.08
CA PRO A 366 -27.71 21.03 -10.50
C PRO A 366 -28.63 21.79 -9.53
N ASP A 367 -29.94 21.76 -9.76
CA ASP A 367 -30.94 22.46 -8.93
C ASP A 367 -31.22 21.77 -7.59
N THR A 368 -30.78 20.51 -7.42
CA THR A 368 -30.91 19.78 -6.15
C THR A 368 -29.69 19.93 -5.25
N LEU A 369 -28.67 20.67 -5.70
CA LEU A 369 -27.41 20.87 -4.99
C LEU A 369 -27.42 22.19 -4.21
N ILE A 370 -26.67 22.21 -3.11
CA ILE A 370 -26.39 23.44 -2.37
C ILE A 370 -25.34 24.24 -3.15
N ARG A 371 -25.50 25.56 -3.22
CA ARG A 371 -24.59 26.45 -3.95
C ARG A 371 -24.02 27.52 -3.03
N VAL A 372 -22.69 27.57 -2.96
CA VAL A 372 -21.94 28.69 -2.41
C VAL A 372 -21.41 29.49 -3.60
N GLN A 373 -21.77 30.76 -3.73
CA GLN A 373 -21.38 31.57 -4.88
C GLN A 373 -20.90 32.96 -4.47
N LEU A 374 -19.96 33.52 -5.22
CA LEU A 374 -19.53 34.91 -5.09
C LEU A 374 -19.76 35.61 -6.42
N ASP A 375 -20.43 36.75 -6.38
CA ASP A 375 -20.61 37.64 -7.53
C ASP A 375 -20.33 39.12 -7.13
N GLY A 376 -20.67 40.06 -8.02
CA GLY A 376 -20.52 41.49 -7.75
C GLY A 376 -21.40 42.06 -6.63
N ARG A 377 -22.31 41.27 -6.05
CA ARG A 377 -23.15 41.63 -4.90
C ARG A 377 -22.64 41.05 -3.59
N GLY A 378 -21.71 40.10 -3.65
CA GLY A 378 -21.09 39.45 -2.50
C GLY A 378 -21.28 37.94 -2.49
N LEU A 379 -20.89 37.33 -1.37
CA LEU A 379 -21.03 35.90 -1.12
C LEU A 379 -22.50 35.59 -0.83
N SER A 380 -23.01 34.51 -1.40
CA SER A 380 -24.36 34.02 -1.11
C SER A 380 -24.41 32.50 -1.06
N LEU A 381 -25.38 32.00 -0.28
CA LEU A 381 -25.66 30.59 -0.06
C LEU A 381 -27.09 30.29 -0.51
N ALA A 382 -27.23 29.31 -1.41
CA ALA A 382 -28.53 28.81 -1.86
C ALA A 382 -28.66 27.34 -1.46
N ILE A 383 -29.64 27.05 -0.61
CA ILE A 383 -30.02 25.70 -0.22
C ILE A 383 -31.33 25.34 -0.93
N PRO A 384 -31.44 24.16 -1.58
CA PRO A 384 -32.67 23.77 -2.27
C PRO A 384 -33.91 23.83 -1.37
N GLY A 385 -34.91 24.59 -1.79
CA GLY A 385 -36.15 24.79 -1.02
C GLY A 385 -36.11 25.94 -0.01
N GLU A 386 -34.96 26.60 0.18
CA GLU A 386 -34.81 27.74 1.07
C GLU A 386 -34.60 29.06 0.30
N PRO A 387 -34.94 30.22 0.90
CA PRO A 387 -34.61 31.52 0.32
C PRO A 387 -33.10 31.71 0.16
N LEU A 388 -32.68 32.40 -0.91
CA LEU A 388 -31.27 32.77 -1.11
C LEU A 388 -30.77 33.65 0.05
N GLN A 389 -29.69 33.22 0.70
CA GLN A 389 -29.06 33.96 1.78
C GLN A 389 -27.88 34.77 1.23
N THR A 390 -27.87 36.08 1.49
CA THR A 390 -26.73 36.96 1.16
C THR A 390 -25.86 37.14 2.40
N LEU A 391 -24.57 36.82 2.27
CA LEU A 391 -23.61 36.76 3.38
C LEU A 391 -22.66 37.97 3.41
N GLY A 392 -22.75 38.86 2.42
CA GLY A 392 -21.89 40.03 2.28
C GLY A 392 -20.57 39.73 1.58
N GLU A 393 -19.64 40.68 1.56
CA GLU A 393 -18.36 40.53 0.86
C GLU A 393 -17.35 39.65 1.59
N HIS A 394 -17.48 39.51 2.91
CA HIS A 394 -16.61 38.70 3.76
C HIS A 394 -17.44 38.09 4.89
N LEU A 395 -17.12 36.85 5.25
CA LEU A 395 -17.71 36.21 6.42
C LEU A 395 -17.11 36.78 7.69
N THR A 396 -17.97 37.28 8.58
CA THR A 396 -17.60 37.81 9.90
C THR A 396 -17.97 36.86 11.02
N GLU A 397 -18.94 35.98 10.80
CA GLU A 397 -19.40 34.97 11.73
C GLU A 397 -19.55 33.60 11.01
N PRO A 398 -19.45 32.47 11.75
CA PRO A 398 -19.76 31.16 11.20
C PRO A 398 -21.20 31.06 10.68
N VAL A 399 -21.39 30.42 9.53
CA VAL A 399 -22.70 30.17 8.91
C VAL A 399 -22.87 28.67 8.66
N GLU A 400 -23.93 28.09 9.21
CA GLU A 400 -24.31 26.69 9.01
C GLU A 400 -24.85 26.48 7.59
N ILE A 401 -24.53 25.35 6.98
CA ILE A 401 -25.05 24.98 5.66
C ILE A 401 -26.15 23.93 5.84
N GLY A 402 -27.41 24.38 5.92
CA GLY A 402 -28.57 23.50 6.04
C GLY A 402 -28.47 22.54 7.23
N GLN A 403 -28.74 21.25 6.99
CA GLN A 403 -28.57 20.17 7.98
C GLN A 403 -27.28 19.36 7.75
N THR A 404 -26.27 19.98 7.16
CA THR A 404 -24.98 19.32 6.86
C THR A 404 -23.96 19.59 7.94
N ASP A 405 -22.89 18.79 7.96
CA ASP A 405 -21.72 19.03 8.82
C ASP A 405 -20.74 20.05 8.18
N ALA A 406 -21.00 20.51 6.95
CA ALA A 406 -20.22 21.54 6.29
C ALA A 406 -20.57 22.93 6.84
N LYS A 407 -19.55 23.81 6.95
CA LYS A 407 -19.72 25.15 7.52
C LYS A 407 -18.95 26.19 6.74
N LEU A 408 -19.51 27.39 6.70
CA LEU A 408 -18.82 28.59 6.24
C LEU A 408 -18.22 29.31 7.46
N LEU A 409 -16.91 29.51 7.48
CA LEU A 409 -16.18 30.07 8.61
C LEU A 409 -15.50 31.39 8.23
N PRO A 410 -15.39 32.36 9.16
CA PRO A 410 -14.54 33.53 8.97
C PRO A 410 -13.09 33.12 8.73
N PHE A 411 -12.41 33.83 7.84
CA PHE A 411 -11.00 33.57 7.57
C PHE A 411 -10.26 34.85 7.21
N GLU A 412 -9.25 35.17 7.99
CA GLU A 412 -8.42 36.35 7.81
C GLU A 412 -7.21 36.00 6.94
N SER A 413 -7.39 36.08 5.62
CA SER A 413 -6.28 35.96 4.66
C SER A 413 -6.36 37.02 3.58
N PRO A 414 -5.23 37.41 2.96
CA PRO A 414 -5.22 38.36 1.87
C PRO A 414 -6.11 37.89 0.70
N GLY A 415 -7.23 38.59 0.48
CA GLY A 415 -8.18 38.26 -0.58
C GLY A 415 -9.15 37.11 -0.27
N GLY A 416 -9.06 36.49 0.91
CA GLY A 416 -9.99 35.46 1.36
C GLY A 416 -11.37 36.01 1.69
N ARG A 417 -12.42 35.29 1.30
CA ARG A 417 -13.83 35.63 1.60
C ARG A 417 -14.38 34.83 2.79
N GLY A 418 -13.67 33.77 3.17
CA GLY A 418 -14.01 32.83 4.24
C GLY A 418 -13.40 31.46 3.95
N LEU A 419 -13.73 30.48 4.79
CA LEU A 419 -13.41 29.07 4.60
C LEU A 419 -14.69 28.25 4.49
N LEU A 420 -14.72 27.29 3.57
CA LEU A 420 -15.71 26.22 3.54
C LEU A 420 -15.09 24.99 4.19
N SER A 421 -15.52 24.66 5.41
CA SER A 421 -15.14 23.44 6.12
C SER A 421 -15.81 22.23 5.50
N LEU A 422 -15.03 21.16 5.26
CA LEU A 422 -15.53 19.92 4.68
C LEU A 422 -15.85 18.89 5.77
N PRO A 423 -16.98 18.18 5.67
CA PRO A 423 -17.40 17.23 6.70
C PRO A 423 -16.63 15.90 6.66
N ARG A 424 -16.07 15.56 5.49
CA ARG A 424 -15.25 14.38 5.26
C ARG A 424 -14.03 14.81 4.46
N PRO A 425 -12.90 15.10 5.11
CA PRO A 425 -11.71 15.57 4.41
C PRO A 425 -11.13 14.45 3.55
N ASP A 426 -10.69 14.79 2.34
CA ASP A 426 -9.87 13.89 1.54
C ASP A 426 -8.51 13.70 2.24
N LEU A 427 -8.05 12.45 2.31
CA LEU A 427 -6.80 12.10 2.99
C LEU A 427 -5.71 11.84 1.95
N TYR A 428 -4.57 12.49 2.12
CA TYR A 428 -3.36 12.27 1.33
C TYR A 428 -2.24 11.78 2.23
N SER A 429 -1.39 10.91 1.67
CA SER A 429 -0.20 10.43 2.35
C SER A 429 1.00 11.24 1.86
N PRO A 430 1.54 12.19 2.65
CA PRO A 430 2.86 12.74 2.37
C PRO A 430 3.91 11.61 2.44
N ALA A 431 5.13 11.85 1.98
CA ALA A 431 6.23 10.88 2.08
C ALA A 431 7.54 11.59 2.36
N TYR A 432 8.57 10.85 2.76
CA TYR A 432 9.93 11.40 2.95
C TYR A 432 10.59 11.83 1.63
N GLU A 433 10.11 11.30 0.51
CA GLU A 433 10.50 11.76 -0.82
C GLU A 433 9.61 12.91 -1.29
N ARG A 434 10.17 13.76 -2.17
CA ARG A 434 9.45 14.89 -2.76
C ARG A 434 8.30 14.38 -3.62
N ARG A 435 7.09 14.76 -3.24
CA ARG A 435 5.85 14.53 -3.99
C ARG A 435 5.34 15.84 -4.58
N LEU A 436 4.90 15.79 -5.82
CA LEU A 436 4.31 16.90 -6.51
C LEU A 436 2.85 17.06 -6.08
N LEU A 437 2.52 18.22 -5.53
CA LEU A 437 1.17 18.69 -5.26
C LEU A 437 0.71 19.59 -6.42
N GLY A 438 -0.48 19.34 -6.96
CA GLY A 438 -1.03 20.15 -8.04
C GLY A 438 -2.42 19.70 -8.48
N ARG A 439 -2.86 20.16 -9.65
CA ARG A 439 -4.08 19.65 -10.30
C ARG A 439 -3.79 18.75 -11.48
N THR A 440 -4.73 17.86 -11.79
CA THR A 440 -4.67 17.01 -12.97
C THR A 440 -4.82 17.86 -14.25
N ASP A 441 -4.08 17.48 -15.30
CA ASP A 441 -4.29 18.01 -16.64
C ASP A 441 -5.26 17.09 -17.40
N PRO A 442 -6.51 17.52 -17.67
CA PRO A 442 -7.47 16.67 -18.38
C PRO A 442 -7.04 16.35 -19.81
N THR A 443 -6.13 17.15 -20.39
CA THR A 443 -5.59 16.94 -21.74
C THR A 443 -4.39 15.99 -21.77
N ASN A 444 -3.78 15.71 -20.61
CA ASN A 444 -2.63 14.83 -20.49
C ASN A 444 -2.67 14.04 -19.16
N PRO A 445 -3.54 13.02 -19.06
CA PRO A 445 -3.72 12.24 -17.83
C PRO A 445 -2.46 11.49 -17.39
N GLY A 446 -1.49 11.26 -18.28
CA GLY A 446 -0.19 10.65 -17.95
C GLY A 446 0.76 11.56 -17.17
N SER A 447 0.43 12.86 -17.04
CA SER A 447 1.22 13.86 -16.30
C SER A 447 0.49 14.29 -15.01
N ARG A 448 -0.01 13.32 -14.23
CA ARG A 448 -0.72 13.59 -12.98
C ARG A 448 0.29 13.93 -11.86
N PRO A 449 0.00 14.92 -10.99
CA PRO A 449 0.78 15.11 -9.77
C PRO A 449 0.63 13.91 -8.83
N ASP A 450 1.61 13.69 -7.96
CA ASP A 450 1.57 12.64 -6.93
C ASP A 450 0.40 12.83 -5.95
N ILE A 451 0.04 14.10 -5.70
CA ILE A 451 -1.13 14.50 -4.92
C ILE A 451 -1.94 15.50 -5.75
N ALA A 452 -3.12 15.06 -6.18
CA ALA A 452 -4.02 15.82 -7.03
C ALA A 452 -5.13 16.53 -6.22
N LEU A 453 -5.19 17.85 -6.34
CA LEU A 453 -6.18 18.74 -5.74
C LEU A 453 -7.23 19.14 -6.77
N ASP A 454 -8.11 18.20 -7.11
CA ASP A 454 -9.12 18.35 -8.17
C ASP A 454 -10.54 18.61 -7.65
N GLN A 455 -10.73 18.80 -6.34
CA GLN A 455 -12.07 18.89 -5.73
C GLN A 455 -12.86 20.10 -6.23
N LEU A 456 -12.18 21.16 -6.70
CA LEU A 456 -12.79 22.33 -7.33
C LEU A 456 -12.84 22.26 -8.87
N ALA A 457 -12.60 21.08 -9.47
CA ALA A 457 -12.74 20.84 -10.90
C ALA A 457 -14.21 20.66 -11.33
N GLN A 458 -15.11 21.46 -10.74
CA GLN A 458 -16.54 21.41 -10.94
C GLN A 458 -16.93 22.16 -12.24
N PRO A 459 -17.68 21.52 -13.17
CA PRO A 459 -18.04 22.12 -14.46
C PRO A 459 -19.07 23.24 -14.30
N GLY A 460 -19.03 24.24 -15.19
CA GLY A 460 -20.00 25.34 -15.24
C GLY A 460 -19.92 26.33 -14.08
N GLY A 461 -18.87 26.23 -13.25
CA GLY A 461 -18.78 26.96 -11.98
C GLY A 461 -18.31 28.40 -12.13
N LEU A 462 -17.96 28.82 -13.34
CA LEU A 462 -17.41 30.14 -13.61
C LEU A 462 -18.29 30.90 -14.61
N LEU A 463 -18.51 32.19 -14.35
CA LEU A 463 -19.15 33.10 -15.29
C LEU A 463 -18.19 34.24 -15.64
N TRP A 464 -17.79 34.29 -16.90
CA TRP A 464 -16.85 35.30 -17.42
C TRP A 464 -17.57 36.51 -18.03
N SER A 465 -16.93 37.67 -17.97
CA SER A 465 -17.53 38.94 -18.43
C SER A 465 -17.81 38.99 -19.93
N ASN A 466 -17.10 38.20 -20.73
CA ASN A 466 -17.27 38.09 -22.18
C ASN A 466 -18.29 37.02 -22.59
N GLY A 467 -18.85 36.27 -21.64
CA GLY A 467 -19.80 35.18 -21.89
C GLY A 467 -19.21 33.93 -22.57
N ILE A 468 -17.90 33.91 -22.84
CA ILE A 468 -17.21 32.75 -23.40
C ILE A 468 -16.65 31.96 -22.23
N ASP A 469 -17.08 30.72 -22.06
CA ASP A 469 -16.46 29.79 -21.12
C ASP A 469 -15.20 29.20 -21.75
N PRO A 470 -13.99 29.53 -21.27
CA PRO A 470 -12.75 28.95 -21.77
C PRO A 470 -12.57 27.48 -21.37
N GLY A 471 -13.54 26.85 -20.71
CA GLY A 471 -13.43 25.50 -20.17
C GLY A 471 -12.58 25.43 -18.89
N PHE A 472 -12.43 26.57 -18.21
CA PHE A 472 -11.75 26.62 -16.92
C PHE A 472 -12.74 26.33 -15.79
N THR A 473 -12.24 25.64 -14.77
CA THR A 473 -12.90 25.41 -13.49
C THR A 473 -12.26 26.27 -12.42
N LEU A 474 -12.88 26.34 -11.24
CA LEU A 474 -12.30 27.07 -10.12
C LEU A 474 -10.93 26.50 -9.72
N CYS A 475 -10.75 25.18 -9.82
CA CYS A 475 -9.44 24.53 -9.65
C CYS A 475 -8.35 25.12 -10.58
N ASN A 476 -8.69 25.47 -11.83
CA ASN A 476 -7.71 26.06 -12.76
C ASN A 476 -7.21 27.44 -12.32
N LEU A 477 -8.00 28.18 -11.55
CA LEU A 477 -7.65 29.50 -11.03
C LEU A 477 -6.87 29.41 -9.72
N SER A 478 -7.17 28.40 -8.90
CA SER A 478 -6.62 28.25 -7.55
C SER A 478 -5.25 27.54 -7.52
N VAL A 479 -5.05 26.50 -8.34
CA VAL A 479 -3.87 25.64 -8.24
C VAL A 479 -3.23 25.36 -9.61
N SER A 480 -1.90 25.22 -9.63
CA SER A 480 -1.12 24.91 -10.83
C SER A 480 -1.03 23.39 -11.03
N ARG A 481 -0.74 22.93 -12.26
CA ARG A 481 -0.45 21.51 -12.55
C ARG A 481 0.77 21.01 -11.76
N SER A 482 1.71 21.90 -11.52
CA SER A 482 2.87 21.71 -10.65
C SER A 482 2.89 22.90 -9.70
N HIS A 483 2.26 22.76 -8.54
CA HIS A 483 2.04 23.88 -7.62
C HIS A 483 3.11 23.90 -6.54
N ALA A 484 3.34 22.77 -5.86
CA ALA A 484 4.37 22.66 -4.85
C ALA A 484 4.99 21.27 -4.80
N TRP A 485 6.24 21.20 -4.35
CA TRP A 485 6.85 19.98 -3.87
C TRP A 485 6.63 19.88 -2.36
N ILE A 486 6.17 18.72 -1.90
CA ILE A 486 6.02 18.45 -0.47
C ILE A 486 6.72 17.16 -0.07
N TRP A 487 7.28 17.12 1.13
CA TRP A 487 7.88 15.92 1.71
C TRP A 487 7.94 16.02 3.23
N VAL A 488 8.22 14.90 3.89
CA VAL A 488 8.42 14.83 5.33
C VAL A 488 9.91 14.83 5.63
N ASP A 489 10.34 15.68 6.55
CA ASP A 489 11.68 15.67 7.12
C ASP A 489 11.59 15.72 8.64
N GLY A 490 12.08 14.67 9.30
CA GLY A 490 11.82 14.44 10.72
C GLY A 490 10.32 14.30 10.99
N ASP A 491 9.79 15.19 11.83
CA ASP A 491 8.38 15.25 12.19
C ASP A 491 7.61 16.39 11.51
N GLN A 492 8.20 17.05 10.52
CA GLN A 492 7.63 18.22 9.85
C GLN A 492 7.32 17.91 8.38
N LEU A 493 6.25 18.51 7.88
CA LEU A 493 6.01 18.63 6.46
C LEU A 493 6.79 19.83 5.93
N LEU A 494 7.62 19.58 4.93
CA LEU A 494 8.27 20.61 4.12
C LEU A 494 7.46 20.86 2.86
N ALA A 495 7.25 22.12 2.50
CA ALA A 495 6.54 22.52 1.30
C ALA A 495 7.27 23.65 0.55
N GLU A 496 7.55 23.45 -0.74
CA GLU A 496 8.26 24.40 -1.59
C GLU A 496 7.45 24.68 -2.86
N ALA A 497 7.17 25.95 -3.14
CA ALA A 497 6.45 26.35 -4.34
C ALA A 497 7.26 26.02 -5.60
N CYS A 498 6.63 25.38 -6.60
CA CYS A 498 7.33 25.06 -7.85
C CYS A 498 7.64 26.30 -8.69
N LYS A 499 6.92 27.41 -8.48
CA LYS A 499 7.03 28.68 -9.22
C LYS A 499 6.68 29.87 -8.32
N PRO A 500 7.19 31.09 -8.60
CA PRO A 500 6.92 32.28 -7.78
C PRO A 500 5.44 32.65 -7.63
N ASN A 501 4.59 32.23 -8.56
CA ASN A 501 3.15 32.49 -8.53
C ASN A 501 2.32 31.39 -7.83
N CYS A 502 2.96 30.33 -7.33
CA CYS A 502 2.28 29.28 -6.56
C CYS A 502 2.33 29.64 -5.08
N SER A 503 1.30 30.35 -4.61
CA SER A 503 1.22 30.81 -3.22
C SER A 503 1.05 29.63 -2.25
N LEU A 504 1.93 29.56 -1.26
CA LEU A 504 1.84 28.67 -0.11
C LEU A 504 1.82 29.48 1.17
N MET A 505 0.97 29.10 2.12
CA MET A 505 0.92 29.74 3.44
C MET A 505 0.89 28.68 4.54
N HIS A 506 1.53 28.98 5.66
CA HIS A 506 1.50 28.17 6.88
C HIS A 506 0.47 28.75 7.85
N LEU A 507 -0.44 27.91 8.32
CA LEU A 507 -1.43 28.23 9.34
C LEU A 507 -1.14 27.40 10.59
N ASP A 508 -1.27 28.01 11.76
CA ASP A 508 -1.19 27.24 13.01
C ASP A 508 -2.39 26.29 13.20
N ARG A 509 -2.35 25.50 14.27
CA ARG A 509 -3.46 24.64 14.71
C ARG A 509 -4.82 25.35 14.86
N ASN A 510 -4.83 26.67 15.03
CA ASN A 510 -6.05 27.47 15.19
C ASN A 510 -6.47 28.17 13.89
N GLY A 511 -5.77 27.91 12.78
CA GLY A 511 -6.06 28.53 11.48
C GLY A 511 -5.52 29.96 11.33
N ARG A 512 -4.58 30.40 12.17
CA ARG A 512 -3.96 31.73 12.06
C ARG A 512 -2.73 31.68 11.19
N LEU A 513 -2.65 32.60 10.23
CA LEU A 513 -1.49 32.74 9.35
C LEU A 513 -0.22 33.02 10.17
N GLN A 514 0.80 32.21 9.93
CA GLN A 514 2.12 32.43 10.49
C GLN A 514 2.91 33.38 9.58
N PRO A 515 3.57 34.40 10.12
CA PRO A 515 4.41 35.29 9.32
C PRO A 515 5.58 34.49 8.73
N MET A 516 5.79 34.59 7.42
CA MET A 516 7.06 34.19 6.82
C MET A 516 8.14 35.12 7.36
N GLN A 517 9.22 34.57 7.91
CA GLN A 517 10.38 35.38 8.28
C GLN A 517 11.09 35.85 6.99
N ASP A 518 11.50 37.13 6.94
CA ASP A 518 12.14 37.74 5.75
C ASP A 518 13.37 36.94 5.26
N ASP A 519 14.05 36.22 6.17
CA ASP A 519 15.23 35.41 5.88
C ASP A 519 14.90 34.05 5.21
N GLN A 520 13.63 33.72 5.02
CA GLN A 520 13.13 32.46 4.46
C GLN A 520 12.67 32.58 3.00
N GLU A 521 12.93 33.70 2.33
CA GLU A 521 12.59 33.87 0.92
C GLU A 521 13.33 32.82 0.06
N GLY A 522 12.57 31.87 -0.51
CA GLY A 522 13.11 30.74 -1.28
C GLY A 522 13.42 29.47 -0.48
N GLN A 523 13.14 29.43 0.83
CA GLN A 523 13.21 28.20 1.62
C GLN A 523 11.86 27.46 1.68
N ALA A 524 11.91 26.15 1.88
CA ALA A 524 10.71 25.36 2.07
C ALA A 524 10.01 25.73 3.39
N LEU A 525 8.70 25.93 3.35
CA LEU A 525 7.85 26.11 4.53
C LEU A 525 7.94 24.86 5.40
N ARG A 526 8.01 25.05 6.71
CA ARG A 526 8.06 23.96 7.69
C ARG A 526 6.77 23.92 8.49
N ILE A 527 6.05 22.81 8.41
CA ILE A 527 4.70 22.69 8.98
C ILE A 527 4.71 21.53 9.97
N PRO A 528 4.61 21.81 11.28
CA PRO A 528 4.58 20.76 12.30
C PRO A 528 3.22 20.04 12.34
N PRO A 529 3.13 18.86 12.98
CA PRO A 529 1.87 18.15 13.13
C PRO A 529 0.85 19.00 13.91
N GLY A 530 -0.38 19.03 13.41
CA GLY A 530 -1.48 19.87 13.89
C GLY A 530 -1.63 21.20 13.14
N ASP A 531 -0.61 21.64 12.40
CA ASP A 531 -0.65 22.88 11.61
C ASP A 531 -1.13 22.63 10.16
N GLY A 532 -1.49 23.70 9.46
CA GLY A 532 -2.07 23.67 8.12
C GLY A 532 -1.17 24.26 7.03
N LEU A 533 -1.21 23.65 5.84
CA LEU A 533 -0.70 24.19 4.59
C LEU A 533 -1.86 24.71 3.75
N LEU A 534 -1.90 26.01 3.45
CA LEU A 534 -2.80 26.54 2.43
C LEU A 534 -2.06 26.60 1.08
N ALA A 535 -2.45 25.73 0.15
CA ALA A 535 -1.91 25.65 -1.20
C ALA A 535 -2.95 26.15 -2.21
N GLY A 536 -2.76 27.36 -2.72
CA GLY A 536 -3.82 28.07 -3.46
C GLY A 536 -5.04 28.30 -2.56
N ASN A 537 -6.11 27.54 -2.81
CA ASN A 537 -7.36 27.61 -2.05
C ASN A 537 -7.61 26.38 -1.18
N TYR A 538 -6.70 25.41 -1.16
CA TYR A 538 -6.87 24.15 -0.45
C TYR A 538 -6.15 24.22 0.89
N LEU A 539 -6.88 24.10 2.01
CA LEU A 539 -6.31 24.01 3.35
C LEU A 539 -6.08 22.55 3.72
N LEU A 540 -4.82 22.14 3.78
CA LEU A 540 -4.37 20.79 4.10
C LEU A 540 -3.84 20.75 5.53
N ARG A 541 -4.48 20.02 6.44
CA ARG A 541 -4.03 19.82 7.81
C ARG A 541 -3.02 18.68 7.88
N PHE A 542 -1.83 18.93 8.41
CA PHE A 542 -0.82 17.89 8.61
C PHE A 542 -1.02 17.22 9.97
N ARG A 543 -1.24 15.91 10.02
CA ARG A 543 -1.49 15.15 11.26
C ARG A 543 -0.54 13.96 11.40
N SER A 544 -0.28 13.54 12.63
CA SER A 544 0.29 12.22 12.91
C SER A 544 -0.85 11.19 13.00
N LYS A 545 -0.67 9.99 12.43
CA LYS A 545 -1.66 8.91 12.46
C LYS A 545 -1.80 8.23 13.84
N GLY A 546 -0.86 8.46 14.75
CA GLY A 546 -0.82 7.83 16.07
C GLY A 546 -1.06 8.76 17.26
N GLY A 547 -1.61 9.96 17.02
CA GLY A 547 -1.79 11.01 18.02
C GLY A 547 -3.24 11.33 18.37
#